data_AF-A0A7I9ZQV2-F1
#
_entry.id   AF-A0A7I9ZQV2-F1
#
_cell.length_a   1.000
_cell.length_b   1.000
_cell.length_c   1.000
_cell.angle_alpha   90.00
_cell.angle_beta   90.00
_cell.angle_gamma   90.00
#
_symmetry.space_group_name_H-M   'P 1'
#
loop_
_entity.id
_entity.type
_entity.pdbx_description
1 polymer ?
#
loop_
_entity_poly.entity_id
_entity_poly.type
_entity_poly.pdbx_seq_one_letter_code
_entity_poly.pdbx_strand_id
1 'polypeptide(L)' 'MNTDMTDDPDAIRAQVAELLGEQAEVGEADLDAVAARLEEAHELLLQALESVEKG' A
#
# COMPACT_ATOMS: atom_id res chain seq x y z
N MET A 1 19.92 2.40 4.28
CA MET A 1 19.16 1.20 3.93
C MET A 1 18.29 1.59 2.76
N ASN A 2 18.70 1.27 1.53
CA ASN A 2 17.86 1.55 0.36
C ASN A 2 16.89 0.39 0.24
N THR A 3 15.61 0.66 0.46
CA THR A 3 14.52 -0.25 0.14
C THR A 3 14.42 -0.30 -1.38
N ASP A 4 14.97 -1.34 -2.00
CA ASP A 4 14.75 -1.63 -3.42
C ASP A 4 13.25 -1.75 -3.62
N MET A 5 12.67 -0.78 -4.30
CA MET A 5 11.23 -0.69 -4.54
C MET A 5 10.89 -1.73 -5.61
N THR A 6 10.17 -2.78 -5.21
CA THR A 6 9.82 -3.90 -6.08
C THR A 6 8.53 -3.60 -6.86
N ASP A 7 8.59 -3.84 -8.16
CA ASP A 7 7.51 -3.75 -9.15
C ASP A 7 6.75 -5.08 -9.33
N ASP A 8 7.09 -6.11 -8.56
CA ASP A 8 6.42 -7.40 -8.58
C ASP A 8 4.98 -7.27 -8.02
N PRO A 9 3.94 -7.64 -8.79
CA PRO A 9 2.55 -7.53 -8.36
C PRO A 9 2.22 -8.31 -7.09
N ASP A 10 2.85 -9.47 -6.87
CA ASP A 10 2.66 -10.28 -5.66
C ASP A 10 3.36 -9.67 -4.46
N ALA A 11 4.54 -9.08 -4.66
CA ALA A 11 5.26 -8.37 -3.60
C ALA A 11 4.53 -7.09 -3.16
N ILE A 12 3.91 -6.37 -4.11
CA ILE A 12 3.06 -5.20 -3.81
C ILE A 12 1.81 -5.65 -3.05
N ARG A 13 1.13 -6.72 -3.49
CA ARG A 13 -0.04 -7.28 -2.78
C ARG A 13 0.27 -7.67 -1.34
N ALA A 14 1.43 -8.28 -1.09
CA ALA A 14 1.86 -8.66 0.25
C ALA A 14 2.12 -7.44 1.16
N GLN A 15 2.79 -6.42 0.65
CA GLN A 15 3.05 -5.17 1.38
C GLN A 15 1.75 -4.42 1.71
N VAL A 16 0.81 -4.35 0.76
CA VAL A 16 -0.51 -3.73 0.99
C VAL A 16 -1.31 -4.51 2.03
N ALA A 17 -1.28 -5.84 1.99
CA ALA A 17 -1.95 -6.68 3.00
C ALA A 17 -1.35 -6.49 4.40
N GLU A 18 -0.03 -6.35 4.50
CA GLU A 18 0.66 -6.04 5.76
C GLU A 18 0.30 -4.64 6.28
N LEU A 19 0.26 -3.64 5.38
CA LEU A 19 -0.08 -2.26 5.72
C LEU A 19 -1.51 -2.14 6.24
N LEU A 20 -2.46 -2.80 5.57
CA LEU A 20 -3.87 -2.80 5.92
C LEU A 20 -4.17 -3.64 7.18
N GLY A 21 -3.26 -4.55 7.56
CA GLY A 21 -3.44 -5.48 8.67
C GLY A 21 -4.54 -6.52 8.40
N GLU A 22 -4.63 -7.55 9.26
CA GLU A 22 -5.85 -8.36 9.34
C GLU A 22 -6.99 -7.39 9.61
N GLN A 23 -7.95 -7.30 8.68
CA GLN A 23 -9.07 -6.35 8.72
C GLN A 23 -9.65 -6.32 10.13
N ALA A 24 -9.26 -5.32 10.92
CA ALA A 24 -9.93 -5.03 12.16
C ALA A 24 -11.39 -4.80 11.77
N GLU A 25 -12.31 -5.53 12.40
CA GLU A 25 -13.73 -5.43 12.08
C GLU A 25 -14.09 -3.95 11.93
N VAL A 26 -14.55 -3.57 10.72
CA VAL A 26 -14.83 -2.19 10.31
C VAL A 26 -15.89 -1.52 11.23
N GLY A 27 -16.45 -2.27 12.17
CA GLY A 27 -17.32 -1.78 13.25
C GLY A 27 -16.63 -0.96 14.34
N GLU A 28 -15.31 -1.10 14.55
CA GLU A 28 -14.54 -0.30 15.55
C GLU A 28 -13.34 0.45 14.94
N ALA A 29 -13.06 0.26 13.65
CA ALA A 29 -11.97 0.96 12.99
C ALA A 29 -12.34 2.44 12.77
N ASP A 30 -11.50 3.33 13.28
CA ASP A 30 -11.56 4.76 12.99
C ASP A 30 -11.47 4.95 11.46
N LEU A 31 -12.58 5.38 10.85
CA LEU A 31 -12.69 5.54 9.41
C LEU A 31 -11.61 6.48 8.85
N ASP A 32 -11.14 7.43 9.66
CA ASP A 32 -10.05 8.34 9.29
C ASP A 32 -8.71 7.58 9.24
N ALA A 33 -8.49 6.62 10.14
CA ALA A 33 -7.31 5.76 10.12
C ALA A 33 -7.33 4.78 8.94
N VAL A 34 -8.51 4.28 8.56
CA VAL A 34 -8.68 3.45 7.36
C VAL A 34 -8.45 4.28 6.09
N ALA A 35 -8.99 5.50 6.05
CA ALA A 35 -8.81 6.42 4.92
C ALA A 35 -7.33 6.78 4.73
N ALA A 36 -6.60 7.09 5.81
CA ALA A 36 -5.16 7.39 5.74
C ALA A 36 -4.34 6.21 5.19
N ARG A 37 -4.64 4.98 5.62
CA ARG A 37 -3.96 3.77 5.11
C ARG A 37 -4.26 3.51 3.63
N LEU A 38 -5.48 3.78 3.19
CA LEU A 38 -5.86 3.66 1.78
C LEU A 38 -5.15 4.70 0.92
N GLU A 39 -4.99 5.93 1.41
CA GLU A 39 -4.28 7.00 0.72
C GLU A 39 -2.79 6.68 0.60
N GLU A 40 -2.15 6.21 1.67
CA GLU A 40 -0.74 5.75 1.64
C GLU A 40 -0.54 4.59 0.65
N ALA A 41 -1.45 3.62 0.62
CA ALA A 41 -1.39 2.53 -0.35
C ALA A 41 -1.56 3.02 -1.79
N HIS A 42 -2.40 4.04 -2.02
CA HIS A 42 -2.60 4.61 -3.35
C HIS A 42 -1.36 5.36 -3.86
N GLU A 43 -0.72 6.15 -3.01
CA GLU A 43 0.53 6.86 -3.34
C GLU A 43 1.66 5.88 -3.71
N LEU A 44 1.77 4.77 -2.98
CA LEU A 44 2.76 3.73 -3.28
C LEU A 44 2.52 3.09 -4.66
N LEU A 45 1.25 2.84 -5.02
CA LEU A 45 0.87 2.32 -6.34
C LEU A 45 1.15 3.32 -7.46
N LEU A 46 0.94 4.62 -7.23
CA LEU A 46 1.28 5.67 -8.19
C LEU A 46 2.79 5.76 -8.42
N GLN A 47 3.59 5.69 -7.35
CA GLN A 47 5.05 5.68 -7.46
C GLN A 47 5.56 4.47 -8.23
N ALA A 48 4.99 3.29 -7.98
CA ALA A 48 5.32 2.08 -8.73
C ALA A 48 4.96 2.24 -10.22
N LEU A 49 3.79 2.80 -10.53
CA LEU A 49 3.35 3.05 -11.90
C LEU A 49 4.28 4.02 -12.64
N GLU A 50 4.64 5.15 -12.00
CA GLU A 50 5.57 6.11 -12.58
C GLU A 50 6.96 5.52 -12.80
N SER A 51 7.41 4.63 -11.92
CA SER A 51 8.69 3.94 -12.05
C SER A 51 8.71 3.02 -13.27
N VAL A 52 7.58 2.37 -13.59
CA VAL A 52 7.43 1.53 -14.79
C VAL A 52 7.37 2.37 -16.07
N GLU A 53 6.75 3.55 -16.05
CA GLU A 53 6.69 4.44 -17.22
C GLU A 53 8.04 5.12 -17.55
N LYS A 54 8.91 5.26 -16.55
CA LYS A 54 10.23 5.91 -16.70
C LYS A 54 11.37 4.92 -17.01
N GLY A 55 11.13 3.61 -16.94
CA GLY A 55 12.05 2.53 -17.31
C GLY A 55 11.86 2.07 -18.75
#